data_AF-A0A849SZ62-F1
#
_entry.id   AF-A0A849SZ62-F1
#
_cell.length_a   1.000
_cell.length_b   1.000
_cell.length_c   1.000
_cell.angle_alpha   90.00
_cell.angle_beta   90.00
_cell.angle_gamma   90.00
#
_symmetry.space_group_name_H-M   'P 1'
#
loop_
_entity.id
_entity.type
_entity.pdbx_description
1 polymer ?
#
loop_
_entity_poly.entity_id
_entity_poly.type
_entity_poly.pdbx_seq_one_letter_code
_entity_poly.pdbx_strand_id
1 'polypeptide(L)' 'MNQKNIEFAKDPDLAASLQAIRRAAKRAAQVAVSTNTDLIVMRNGQCLHVKPDAEHLSR' A
#
# COMPACT_ATOMS: atom_id res chain seq x y z
N MET A 1 2.00 -12.26 19.99
CA MET A 1 2.53 -10.88 19.90
C MET A 1 1.38 -9.91 20.05
N ASN A 2 1.49 -8.92 20.94
CA ASN A 2 0.45 -7.93 21.17
C ASN A 2 0.48 -6.93 20.00
N GLN A 3 -0.37 -7.15 18.99
CA GLN A 3 -0.36 -6.42 17.72
C GLN A 3 -1.00 -5.04 17.90
N LYS A 4 -0.34 -4.16 18.67
CA LYS A 4 -0.77 -2.77 18.82
C LYS A 4 -0.73 -2.11 17.44
N ASN A 5 -1.80 -1.41 17.11
CA ASN A 5 -1.90 -0.67 15.86
C ASN A 5 -0.75 0.34 15.78
N ILE A 6 -0.08 0.38 14.63
CA ILE A 6 1.07 1.25 14.34
C ILE A 6 0.73 2.73 14.52
N GLU A 7 -0.55 3.10 14.35
CA GLU A 7 -1.07 4.45 14.58
C GLU A 7 -0.90 4.92 16.03
N PHE A 8 -0.71 4.02 17.00
CA PHE A 8 -0.47 4.33 18.42
C PHE A 8 1.01 4.17 18.83
N ALA A 9 1.93 4.13 17.87
CA ALA A 9 3.35 4.12 18.17
C ALA A 9 3.75 5.37 18.98
N LYS A 10 4.69 5.20 19.93
CA LYS A 10 5.29 6.33 20.65
C LYS A 10 6.18 7.18 19.75
N ASP A 11 6.77 6.54 18.75
CA ASP A 11 7.57 7.19 17.74
C ASP A 11 6.64 7.92 16.75
N PRO A 12 6.75 9.25 16.60
CA PRO A 12 5.87 10.04 15.75
C PRO A 12 6.01 9.70 14.27
N ASP A 13 7.21 9.33 13.81
CA ASP A 13 7.45 8.93 12.43
C ASP A 13 6.76 7.60 12.13
N LEU A 14 6.83 6.67 13.09
CA LEU A 14 6.15 5.39 12.96
C LEU A 14 4.62 5.56 12.97
N ALA A 15 4.09 6.42 13.85
CA ALA A 15 2.64 6.70 13.90
C ALA A 15 2.14 7.34 12.60
N ALA A 16 2.91 8.24 12.00
CA ALA A 16 2.56 8.88 10.74
C ALA A 16 2.80 8.00 9.50
N SER A 17 3.68 6.99 9.59
CA SER A 17 4.10 6.15 8.47
C SER A 17 2.93 5.46 7.75
N LEU A 18 1.90 5.03 8.47
CA LEU A 18 0.78 4.32 7.86
C LEU A 18 -0.01 5.20 6.89
N GLN A 19 -0.21 6.47 7.22
CA GLN A 19 -0.87 7.41 6.31
C GLN A 19 0.00 7.70 5.08
N ALA A 20 1.33 7.80 5.27
CA ALA A 20 2.26 7.96 4.16
C ALA A 20 2.22 6.75 3.21
N ILE A 21 2.24 5.53 3.75
CA ILE A 21 2.15 4.28 2.98
C ILE A 21 0.83 4.18 2.22
N ARG A 22 -0.31 4.52 2.85
CA ARG A 22 -1.62 4.54 2.19
C ARG A 22 -1.64 5.50 0.99
N ARG A 23 -1.07 6.71 1.15
CA ARG A 23 -0.93 7.67 0.04
C ARG A 23 -0.04 7.14 -1.07
N ALA A 24 1.11 6.55 -0.72
CA ALA A 24 2.02 5.95 -1.68
C ALA A 24 1.37 4.81 -2.47
N ALA A 25 0.62 3.93 -1.79
CA ALA A 25 -0.11 2.83 -2.41
C ALA A 25 -1.17 3.34 -3.40
N LYS A 26 -1.96 4.36 -3.02
CA LYS A 26 -2.92 5.00 -3.92
C LYS A 26 -2.24 5.57 -5.17
N ARG A 27 -1.12 6.26 -5.00
CA ARG A 27 -0.36 6.82 -6.13
C ARG A 27 0.23 5.73 -7.02
N ALA A 28 0.77 4.66 -6.45
CA ALA A 28 1.32 3.54 -7.19
C ALA A 28 0.25 2.87 -8.06
N ALA A 29 -0.96 2.66 -7.52
CA ALA A 29 -2.09 2.14 -8.28
C ALA A 29 -2.50 3.05 -9.45
N GLN A 30 -2.55 4.36 -9.24
CA GLN A 30 -2.82 5.32 -10.31
C GLN A 30 -1.76 5.27 -11.43
N VAL A 31 -0.48 5.22 -11.04
CA VAL A 31 0.63 5.12 -12.01
C VAL A 31 0.52 3.82 -12.80
N ALA A 32 0.34 2.69 -12.11
CA ALA A 32 0.21 1.37 -12.71
C ALA A 32 -0.90 1.30 -13.77
N VAL A 33 -2.06 1.89 -13.47
CA VAL A 33 -3.17 2.03 -14.44
C VAL A 33 -2.76 2.91 -15.62
N SER A 34 -2.14 4.06 -15.37
CA SER A 34 -1.76 5.00 -16.44
C SER A 34 -0.67 4.44 -17.38
N THR A 35 0.18 3.55 -16.89
CA THR A 35 1.29 2.96 -17.66
C THR A 35 1.03 1.53 -18.10
N ASN A 36 -0.13 0.96 -17.76
CA ASN A 36 -0.48 -0.44 -17.99
C ASN A 36 0.62 -1.41 -17.51
N THR A 37 1.12 -1.19 -16.30
CA THR A 37 2.17 -2.00 -15.67
C THR A 37 1.65 -2.69 -14.42
N ASP A 38 2.05 -3.94 -14.20
CA ASP A 38 1.73 -4.67 -12.98
C ASP A 38 2.35 -4.04 -11.73
N LEU A 39 1.62 -4.07 -10.62
CA LEU A 39 2.13 -3.78 -9.29
C LEU A 39 2.70 -5.06 -8.65
N ILE A 40 3.88 -4.96 -8.07
CA ILE A 40 4.49 -6.04 -7.30
C ILE A 40 4.21 -5.82 -5.81
N VAL A 41 3.55 -6.79 -5.17
CA VAL A 41 3.20 -6.72 -3.74
C VAL A 41 3.79 -7.92 -3.02
N MET A 42 4.53 -7.67 -1.94
CA MET A 42 5.00 -8.72 -1.04
C MET A 42 3.92 -9.04 0.00
N ARG A 43 3.39 -10.26 -0.02
CA ARG A 43 2.41 -10.74 0.95
C ARG A 43 2.83 -12.11 1.48
N ASN A 44 2.95 -12.23 2.79
CA ASN A 44 3.31 -13.49 3.47
C ASN A 44 4.58 -14.17 2.90
N GLY A 45 5.62 -13.38 2.59
CA GLY A 45 6.85 -13.94 2.03
C GLY A 45 6.84 -14.19 0.52
N GLN A 46 5.75 -13.84 -0.18
CA GLN A 46 5.60 -14.10 -1.62
C GLN A 46 5.41 -12.80 -2.40
N CYS A 47 6.12 -12.68 -3.53
CA CYS A 47 5.87 -11.63 -4.51
C CYS A 47 4.63 -11.98 -5.34
N LEU A 48 3.63 -11.12 -5.28
CA LEU A 48 2.39 -11.21 -6.05
C LEU A 48 2.38 -10.12 -7.11
N HIS A 49 1.98 -10.48 -8.32
CA HIS A 49 1.71 -9.53 -9.39
C HIS A 49 0.24 -9.15 -9.34
N VAL A 50 -0.03 -7.85 -9.25
CA VAL A 50 -1.38 -7.28 -9.25
C VAL A 50 -1.53 -6.51 -10.53
N LYS A 51 -2.42 -6.99 -11.40
CA LYS A 51 -2.72 -6.29 -12.65
C LYS A 51 -3.30 -4.91 -12.36
N PRO A 52 -2.97 -3.90 -13.16
CA PRO A 52 -3.56 -2.58 -13.01
C PRO A 52 -5.04 -2.65 -13.40
N ASP A 53 -5.93 -2.46 -12.42
CA ASP A 53 -7.36 -2.47 -12.64
C ASP A 53 -7.98 -1.13 -12.20
N ALA A 54 -8.54 -0.41 -13.17
CA ALA A 54 -9.18 0.88 -12.95
C ALA A 54 -10.52 0.75 -12.18
N GLU A 55 -11.20 -0.40 -12.25
CA GLU A 55 -12.48 -0.61 -11.57
C GLU A 55 -12.33 -0.76 -10.05
N HIS A 56 -11.15 -1.18 -9.58
CA HIS A 56 -10.88 -1.38 -8.15
C HIS A 56 -10.41 -0.10 -7.42
N LEU A 57 -10.10 0.98 -8.13
CA LEU A 57 -9.63 2.27 -7.57
C LEU A 57 -10.76 3.18 -7.04
N SER A 58 -12.03 2.83 -7.30
CA SER A 58 -13.22 3.65 -7.02
C SER A 58 -14.11 3.13 -5.88
N ARG A 59 -13.76 2.01 -5.24
CA ARG A 59 -14.42 1.48 -4.03
C ARG A 59 -13.60 1.75 -2.78
#